data_AF-A0A815UA83-F1
#
_entry.id   AF-A0A815UA83-F1
#
_cell.length_a   1.000
_cell.length_b   1.000
_cell.length_c   1.000
_cell.angle_alpha   90.00
_cell.angle_beta   90.00
_cell.angle_gamma   90.00
#
_symmetry.space_group_name_H-M   'P 1'
#
loop_
_entity.id
_entity.type
_entity.pdbx_description
1 polymer ?
#
loop_
_entity_poly.entity_id
_entity_poly.type
_entity_poly.pdbx_seq_one_letter_code
_entity_poly.pdbx_strand_id
1 'polypeptide(L)' 'DISTPICIQIDLNRTLADVRQFLTENIPSLQSNKFEFMEPPSTKINRDSEKRKISDAKLLNSTLAVRRIA' A
#
# COMPACT_ATOMS: atom_id res chain seq x y z
N ASP A 1 6.81 15.78 -10.90
CA ASP A 1 6.47 14.99 -9.68
C ASP A 1 7.68 14.21 -9.21
N ILE A 2 8.10 14.37 -7.95
CA ILE A 2 9.16 13.55 -7.36
C ILE A 2 8.47 12.47 -6.52
N SER A 3 8.62 11.22 -6.94
CA SER A 3 8.14 10.05 -6.21
C SER A 3 9.24 9.61 -5.24
N THR A 4 8.99 9.65 -3.93
CA THR A 4 9.92 9.11 -2.94
C THR A 4 9.67 7.61 -2.78
N PRO A 5 10.61 6.72 -3.16
CA PRO A 5 10.46 5.30 -2.91
C PRO A 5 10.61 5.01 -1.42
N ILE A 6 9.76 4.15 -0.88
CA ILE A 6 9.83 3.67 0.51
C ILE A 6 9.92 2.15 0.46
N CYS A 7 10.95 1.60 1.10
CA CYS A 7 11.08 0.16 1.27
C CYS A 7 10.45 -0.25 2.61
N ILE A 8 9.54 -1.22 2.58
CA ILE A 8 8.86 -1.74 3.77
C ILE A 8 9.14 -3.23 3.85
N GLN A 9 9.73 -3.67 4.96
CA GLN A 9 9.86 -5.08 5.29
C GLN A 9 8.62 -5.50 6.08
N ILE A 10 7.88 -6.47 5.56
CA ILE A 10 6.62 -6.92 6.16
C ILE A 10 6.56 -8.44 6.15
N ASP A 11 6.04 -9.02 7.24
CA ASP A 11 5.77 -10.46 7.34
C ASP A 11 4.70 -10.88 6.32
N LEU A 12 4.88 -12.02 5.68
CA LEU A 12 3.98 -12.50 4.63
C LEU A 12 2.57 -12.82 5.14
N ASN A 13 2.40 -13.03 6.44
CA ASN A 13 1.12 -13.25 7.10
C ASN A 13 0.36 -11.94 7.40
N ARG A 14 1.01 -10.79 7.26
CA ARG A 14 0.36 -9.47 7.37
C ARG A 14 -0.38 -9.15 6.08
N THR A 15 -1.08 -8.03 6.10
CA THR A 15 -1.99 -7.58 5.05
C THR A 15 -1.58 -6.20 4.53
N LEU A 16 -2.12 -5.78 3.38
CA LEU A 16 -1.95 -4.39 2.94
C LEU A 16 -2.67 -3.38 3.84
N ALA A 17 -3.70 -3.82 4.59
CA ALA A 17 -4.32 -2.98 5.60
C ALA A 17 -3.32 -2.61 6.71
N ASP A 18 -2.43 -3.53 7.11
CA ASP A 18 -1.33 -3.24 8.04
C ASP A 18 -0.36 -2.20 7.43
N VAL A 19 0.00 -2.36 6.15
CA VAL A 19 0.86 -1.38 5.43
C VAL A 19 0.19 -0.01 5.38
N ARG A 20 -1.11 0.04 5.10
CA ARG A 20 -1.89 1.29 5.09
C ARG A 20 -1.85 1.97 6.45
N GLN A 21 -2.06 1.21 7.52
CA GLN A 21 -2.00 1.74 8.87
C GLN A 21 -0.60 2.29 9.17
N PHE A 22 0.45 1.54 8.88
CA PHE A 22 1.84 1.98 9.02
C PHE A 22 2.12 3.28 8.26
N LEU A 23 1.71 3.37 7.00
CA LEU A 23 1.88 4.57 6.18
C LEU A 23 1.12 5.77 6.75
N THR A 24 -0.09 5.53 7.25
CA THR A 24 -0.90 6.58 7.90
C THR A 24 -0.22 7.05 9.19
N GLU A 25 0.31 6.15 10.01
CA GLU A 25 0.96 6.52 11.27
C GLU A 25 2.30 7.26 11.06
N ASN A 26 3.05 6.91 10.01
CA ASN A 26 4.42 7.39 9.81
C ASN A 26 4.58 8.48 8.74
N ILE A 27 3.59 8.66 7.85
CA ILE A 27 3.66 9.67 6.78
C ILE A 27 2.57 10.72 7.02
N PRO A 28 2.91 11.91 7.56
CA PRO A 28 1.95 12.96 7.88
C PRO A 28 1.05 13.33 6.69
N SER A 29 1.62 13.31 5.49
CA SER A 29 0.89 13.66 4.27
C SER A 29 -0.19 12.64 3.86
N LEU A 30 -0.19 11.43 4.43
CA LEU A 30 -1.19 10.39 4.22
C LEU A 30 -2.18 10.27 5.39
N GLN A 31 -1.94 10.94 6.53
CA GLN A 31 -2.86 10.97 7.67
C GLN A 31 -4.20 11.60 7.32
N SER A 32 -4.16 12.75 6.67
CA SER A 32 -5.35 13.54 6.36
C SER A 32 -5.94 13.25 4.99
N ASN A 33 -5.22 12.49 4.14
CA ASN A 33 -5.61 12.26 2.75
C ASN A 33 -6.06 10.81 2.55
N LYS A 34 -7.19 10.63 1.85
CA LYS A 34 -7.55 9.31 1.34
C LYS A 34 -6.59 8.92 0.22
N PHE A 35 -6.18 7.66 0.19
CA PHE A 35 -5.30 7.13 -0.83
C PHE A 35 -5.65 5.69 -1.19
N GLU A 36 -5.23 5.25 -2.36
CA GLU A 36 -5.36 3.88 -2.84
C GLU A 36 -4.00 3.29 -3.22
N PHE A 37 -3.88 1.98 -3.05
CA PHE A 37 -2.73 1.24 -3.57
C PHE A 37 -2.97 0.87 -5.03
N MET A 38 -1.94 1.04 -5.83
CA MET A 38 -1.92 0.68 -7.23
C MET A 38 -0.74 -0.23 -7.51
N GLU A 39 -0.99 -1.32 -8.22
CA GLU A 39 0.06 -2.18 -8.76
C GLU A 39 0.40 -1.73 -10.19
N PRO A 40 1.68 -1.53 -10.55
CA PRO A 40 2.07 -1.28 -11.93
C PRO A 40 1.55 -2.40 -12.86
N PRO A 41 0.97 -2.07 -14.03
CA PRO A 41 1.08 -0.79 -14.74
C PRO A 41 -0.02 0.25 -14.43
N SER A 42 -0.82 0.11 -13.36
CA SER A 42 -1.82 1.06 -12.79
C SER A 42 -3.13 0.35 -12.41
N THR A 43 -3.05 -0.91 -12.02
CA THR A 43 -4.22 -1.66 -11.54
C THR A 43 -4.51 -1.27 -10.11
N LYS A 44 -5.71 -0.72 -9.87
CA LYS A 44 -6.18 -0.41 -8.53
C LYS A 44 -6.34 -1.70 -7.72
N ILE A 45 -5.75 -1.73 -6.53
CA ILE A 45 -5.99 -2.81 -5.57
C ILE A 45 -7.29 -2.52 -4.83
N ASN A 46 -8.24 -3.45 -4.91
CA ASN A 46 -9.51 -3.33 -4.20
C ASN A 46 -9.30 -3.37 -2.69
N ARG A 47 -10.09 -2.58 -1.95
CA ARG A 47 -9.97 -2.47 -0.50
C ARG A 47 -10.23 -3.79 0.23
N ASP A 48 -11.07 -4.66 -0.31
CA ASP A 48 -11.28 -6.01 0.24
C ASP A 48 -10.07 -6.93 0.00
N SER A 49 -9.34 -6.72 -1.09
CA SER A 49 -8.07 -7.41 -1.33
C SER A 49 -6.99 -6.94 -0.36
N GLU A 50 -7.09 -5.73 0.20
CA GLU A 50 -6.13 -5.26 1.20
C GLU A 50 -6.17 -6.06 2.50
N LYS A 51 -7.28 -6.75 2.80
CA LYS A 51 -7.44 -7.61 3.97
C LYS A 51 -6.84 -9.02 3.79
N ARG A 52 -6.42 -9.36 2.57
CA ARG A 52 -5.75 -10.64 2.30
C ARG A 52 -4.30 -10.58 2.76
N LYS A 53 -3.76 -11.73 3.11
CA LYS A 53 -2.34 -11.85 3.44
C LYS A 53 -1.49 -11.47 2.21
N ILE A 54 -0.32 -10.89 2.43
CA ILE A 54 0.63 -10.57 1.37
C ILE A 54 1.00 -11.82 0.56
N SER A 55 1.12 -12.98 1.21
CA SER A 55 1.31 -14.28 0.56
C SER A 55 0.20 -14.61 -0.45
N ASP A 56 -1.05 -14.38 -0.07
CA ASP A 56 -2.23 -14.79 -0.83
C ASP A 56 -2.55 -13.80 -1.95
N ALA A 57 -2.18 -12.54 -1.74
CA ALA A 57 -2.32 -11.46 -2.72
C ALA A 57 -1.22 -11.47 -3.81
N LYS A 58 -0.25 -12.40 -3.74
CA LYS A 58 0.91 -12.47 -4.64
C LYS A 58 1.77 -11.20 -4.64
N LEU A 59 1.78 -10.45 -3.54
CA LEU A 59 2.48 -9.17 -3.40
C LEU A 59 3.92 -9.30 -2.89
N LEU A 60 4.51 -10.49 -3.02
CA LEU A 60 5.89 -10.75 -2.61
C LEU A 60 6.85 -9.91 -3.45
N ASN A 61 7.74 -9.14 -2.81
CA ASN A 61 8.70 -8.25 -3.47
C ASN A 61 8.06 -7.30 -4.51
N SER A 62 6.79 -6.99 -4.35
CA SER A 62 6.04 -6.17 -5.31
C SER A 62 6.23 -4.68 -5.03
N THR A 63 6.29 -3.89 -6.10
CA THR A 63 6.31 -2.43 -6.00
C THR A 63 4.89 -1.92 -6.10
N LEU A 64 4.44 -1.16 -5.10
CA LEU A 64 3.12 -0.54 -5.09
C LEU A 64 3.25 0.98 -5.13
N ALA A 65 2.43 1.61 -5.94
CA ALA A 65 2.25 3.05 -5.93
C ALA A 65 1.14 3.42 -4.94
N VAL A 66 1.36 4.49 -4.18
CA VAL A 66 0.36 5.10 -3.31
C VAL A 66 -0.16 6.36 -3.98
N ARG A 67 -1.44 6.34 -4.39
CA ARG A 67 -2.06 7.48 -5.08
C ARG A 67 -3.09 8.16 -4.17
N ARG A 68 -2.97 9.47 -3.98
CA ARG A 68 -3.99 10.28 -3.29
C ARG A 68 -5.25 10.38 -4.13
N ILE A 69 -6.41 10.33 -3.48
CA ILE A 69 -7.73 10.50 -4.09
C ILE A 69 -8.46 11.67 -3.42
N ALA A 70 -9.23 12.42 -4.22
CA ALA A 70 -10.03 13.55 -3.77
C ALA A 70 -11.28 13.10 -2.97
#